data_AF-A0A2M9HSS7-F1
#
_entry.id   AF-A0A2M9HSS7-F1
#
_cell.length_a   1.000
_cell.length_b   1.000
_cell.length_c   1.000
_cell.angle_alpha   90.00
_cell.angle_beta   90.00
_cell.angle_gamma   90.00
#
_symmetry.space_group_name_H-M   'P 1'
#
loop_
_entity.id
_entity.type
_entity.pdbx_description
1 polymer ?
#
loop_
_entity_poly.entity_id
_entity_poly.type
_entity_poly.pdbx_seq_one_letter_code
_entity_poly.pdbx_strand_id
1 'polypeptide(L)'
;MTWQSMKLGEAITLKRGYDLPSKNRLNGEIPVYSSSGRSGYHNEVAVHGPGVITGRYGTIGEVFYTENDYWPLNTTLYVSDFKGNYPHFIYYLLKTINWSNYTTASAVPGINRNHVHYCVINIPDITTQHKIAYVLGTYDRQIDCLNQTNGHLLERFVLAA
;
A
#
# COMPACT_ATOMS: atom_id res chain seq x y z
N MET A 1 -9.33 25.11 6.20
CA MET A 1 -9.33 23.63 6.25
C MET A 1 -10.70 23.19 5.81
N THR A 2 -10.80 22.58 4.64
CA THR A 2 -12.08 22.15 4.07
C THR A 2 -12.04 20.65 3.86
N TRP A 3 -13.07 19.95 4.32
CA TRP A 3 -13.27 18.52 4.10
C TRP A 3 -14.44 18.32 3.17
N GLN A 4 -14.30 17.37 2.24
CA GLN A 4 -15.33 17.01 1.29
C GLN A 4 -15.61 15.51 1.40
N SER A 5 -16.90 15.17 1.48
CA SER A 5 -17.32 13.78 1.39
C SER A 5 -17.47 13.39 -0.07
N MET A 6 -16.87 12.27 -0.45
CA MET A 6 -16.93 11.75 -1.81
C MET A 6 -16.74 10.23 -1.83
N LYS A 7 -16.98 9.61 -2.98
CA LYS A 7 -16.67 8.19 -3.18
C LYS A 7 -15.17 8.00 -3.38
N LEU A 8 -14.62 6.88 -2.93
CA LEU A 8 -13.21 6.54 -3.08
C LEU A 8 -12.78 6.59 -4.56
N GLY A 9 -13.64 6.13 -5.46
CA GLY A 9 -13.39 6.15 -6.89
C GLY A 9 -13.35 7.55 -7.51
N GLU A 10 -13.82 8.59 -6.80
CA GLU A 10 -13.69 9.99 -7.21
C GLU A 10 -12.36 10.58 -6.72
N ALA A 11 -11.80 10.07 -5.63
CA ALA A 11 -10.51 10.49 -5.08
C ALA A 11 -9.30 9.75 -5.68
N ILE A 12 -9.44 8.47 -6.04
CA ILE A 12 -8.37 7.65 -6.58
C ILE A 12 -8.90 6.62 -7.59
N THR A 13 -8.02 6.03 -8.38
CA THR A 13 -8.31 4.85 -9.21
C THR A 13 -7.49 3.66 -8.74
N LEU A 14 -8.14 2.57 -8.33
CA LEU A 14 -7.45 1.32 -8.01
C LEU A 14 -7.40 0.39 -9.24
N LYS A 15 -6.24 -0.19 -9.53
CA LYS A 15 -6.04 -1.15 -10.62
C LYS A 15 -5.45 -2.47 -10.10
N ARG A 16 -5.83 -3.58 -10.73
CA ARG A 16 -5.23 -4.89 -10.46
C ARG A 16 -3.75 -4.86 -10.85
N GLY A 17 -2.90 -5.47 -10.03
CA GLY A 17 -1.51 -5.73 -10.40
C GLY A 17 -1.35 -6.74 -11.56
N TYR A 18 -0.10 -7.12 -11.81
CA TYR A 18 0.31 -7.90 -12.97
C TYR A 18 0.72 -9.32 -12.57
N ASP A 19 0.54 -10.26 -13.49
CA ASP A 19 0.97 -11.64 -13.29
C ASP A 19 2.49 -11.72 -13.43
N LEU A 20 3.18 -12.18 -12.37
CA LEU A 20 4.62 -12.45 -12.38
C LEU A 20 4.93 -13.66 -11.48
N PRO A 21 4.72 -14.89 -11.99
CA PRO A 21 5.07 -16.12 -11.28
C PRO A 21 6.53 -16.12 -10.85
N SER A 22 6.85 -16.71 -9.70
CA SER A 22 8.21 -16.68 -9.13
C SER A 22 9.28 -17.21 -10.10
N LYS A 23 8.96 -18.21 -10.92
CA LYS A 23 9.86 -18.78 -11.95
C LYS A 23 10.23 -17.82 -13.09
N ASN A 24 9.45 -16.75 -13.29
CA ASN A 24 9.70 -15.74 -14.33
C ASN A 24 10.45 -14.53 -13.76
N ARG A 25 10.74 -14.49 -12.46
CA ARG A 25 11.44 -13.37 -11.83
C ARG A 25 12.93 -13.47 -12.12
N LEU A 26 13.45 -12.42 -12.73
CA LEU A 26 14.88 -12.22 -12.96
C LEU A 26 15.49 -11.34 -11.87
N ASN A 27 16.78 -11.54 -11.58
CA ASN A 27 17.52 -10.74 -10.61
C ASN A 27 17.52 -9.25 -11.02
N GLY A 28 17.16 -8.39 -10.08
CA GLY A 28 17.13 -6.94 -10.25
C GLY A 28 16.76 -6.25 -8.95
N GLU A 29 16.50 -4.95 -9.03
CA GLU A 29 16.29 -4.08 -7.87
C GLU A 29 14.84 -3.61 -7.71
N ILE A 30 13.96 -3.92 -8.67
CA ILE A 30 12.56 -3.48 -8.64
C ILE A 30 11.78 -4.32 -7.64
N PRO A 31 11.27 -3.75 -6.54
CA PRO A 31 10.56 -4.50 -5.52
C PRO A 31 9.23 -5.05 -6.06
N VAL A 32 8.97 -6.32 -5.77
CA VAL A 32 7.74 -7.03 -6.13
C VAL A 32 6.81 -7.10 -4.93
N TYR A 33 5.61 -6.55 -5.04
CA TYR A 33 4.62 -6.51 -3.95
C TYR A 33 3.52 -7.55 -4.13
N SER A 34 3.34 -8.41 -3.15
CA SER A 34 2.17 -9.30 -2.99
C SER A 34 1.15 -8.67 -2.04
N SER A 35 0.04 -9.37 -1.81
CA SER A 35 -0.94 -8.98 -0.80
C SER A 35 -0.39 -8.93 0.63
N SER A 36 0.73 -9.59 0.90
CA SER A 36 1.38 -9.62 2.22
C SER A 36 2.64 -8.75 2.28
N GLY A 37 2.86 -7.87 1.30
CA GLY A 37 3.99 -6.94 1.26
C GLY A 37 5.06 -7.31 0.24
N ARG A 38 6.28 -6.82 0.41
CA ARG A 38 7.39 -7.09 -0.52
C ARG A 38 7.75 -8.58 -0.50
N SER A 39 7.74 -9.21 -1.67
CA SER A 39 7.89 -10.66 -1.86
C SER A 39 9.08 -11.05 -2.74
N GLY A 40 10.02 -10.12 -2.95
CA GLY A 40 11.22 -10.30 -3.76
C GLY A 40 11.47 -9.10 -4.67
N TYR A 41 12.25 -9.34 -5.72
CA TYR A 41 12.62 -8.33 -6.70
C TYR A 41 12.48 -8.85 -8.14
N HIS A 42 12.47 -7.91 -9.08
CA HIS A 42 12.51 -8.14 -10.51
C HIS A 42 13.41 -7.09 -11.18
N ASN A 43 13.74 -7.28 -12.45
CA ASN A 43 14.58 -6.36 -13.22
C ASN A 43 13.77 -5.36 -14.06
N GLU A 44 12.44 -5.52 -14.15
CA GLU A 44 11.57 -4.65 -14.94
C GLU A 44 10.59 -3.88 -14.06
N VAL A 45 10.33 -2.63 -14.46
CA VAL A 45 9.34 -1.76 -13.83
C VAL A 45 7.98 -2.00 -14.48
N ALA A 46 6.97 -2.34 -13.66
CA ALA A 46 5.58 -2.39 -14.13
C ALA A 46 4.80 -1.09 -13.81
N VAL A 47 5.16 -0.40 -12.73
CA VAL A 47 4.54 0.85 -12.30
C VAL A 47 5.61 1.79 -11.75
N HIS A 48 5.61 3.04 -12.24
CA HIS A 48 6.48 4.08 -11.70
C HIS A 48 5.96 4.63 -10.37
N GLY A 49 6.87 4.92 -9.45
CA GLY A 49 6.56 5.45 -8.12
C GLY A 49 6.14 6.92 -8.10
N PRO A 50 5.66 7.42 -6.95
CA PRO A 50 5.40 6.69 -5.72
C PRO A 50 4.16 5.79 -5.82
N GLY A 51 4.13 4.69 -5.06
CA GLY A 51 3.10 3.66 -5.10
C GLY A 51 2.37 3.48 -3.78
N VAL A 52 1.04 3.34 -3.86
CA VAL A 52 0.19 2.84 -2.76
C VAL A 52 -0.44 1.53 -3.20
N ILE A 53 -0.22 0.45 -2.44
CA ILE A 53 -0.63 -0.91 -2.76
C ILE A 53 -1.51 -1.46 -1.64
N THR A 54 -2.55 -2.22 -1.95
CA THR A 54 -3.36 -2.95 -0.98
C THR A 54 -3.60 -4.39 -1.39
N GLY A 55 -3.71 -5.29 -0.41
CA GLY A 55 -3.99 -6.70 -0.65
C GLY A 55 -5.40 -6.96 -1.22
N ARG A 56 -5.47 -7.68 -2.35
CA ARG A 56 -6.72 -8.07 -3.01
C ARG A 56 -7.13 -9.51 -2.68
N TYR A 57 -6.18 -10.44 -2.69
CA TYR A 57 -6.38 -11.88 -2.43
C TYR A 57 -5.33 -12.41 -1.45
N GLY A 58 -5.73 -13.28 -0.52
CA GLY A 58 -4.86 -13.72 0.58
C GLY A 58 -4.99 -12.75 1.75
N THR A 59 -3.92 -12.01 2.08
CA THR A 59 -4.01 -10.93 3.07
C THR A 59 -4.80 -9.76 2.48
N ILE A 60 -5.95 -9.44 3.07
CA ILE A 60 -6.85 -8.39 2.58
C ILE A 60 -6.69 -7.13 3.42
N GLY A 61 -6.62 -5.97 2.76
CA GLY A 61 -6.70 -4.67 3.43
C GLY A 61 -5.42 -4.15 4.04
N GLU A 62 -4.36 -4.98 4.14
CA GLU A 62 -3.01 -4.48 4.39
C GLU A 62 -2.62 -3.50 3.28
N VAL A 63 -2.06 -2.36 3.68
CA VAL A 63 -1.69 -1.26 2.77
C VAL A 63 -0.19 -1.02 2.89
N PHE A 64 0.46 -0.90 1.74
CA PHE A 64 1.89 -0.65 1.61
C PHE A 64 2.14 0.64 0.82
N TYR A 65 3.26 1.27 1.12
CA TYR A 65 3.75 2.46 0.42
C TYR A 65 5.17 2.23 -0.09
N THR A 66 5.49 2.79 -1.24
CA THR A 66 6.84 2.80 -1.81
C THR A 66 7.09 4.13 -2.49
N GLU A 67 8.26 4.71 -2.25
CA GLU A 67 8.75 5.87 -3.02
C GLU A 67 9.33 5.45 -4.38
N ASN A 68 9.67 4.17 -4.53
CA ASN A 68 10.34 3.63 -5.71
C ASN A 68 9.35 3.03 -6.71
N ASP A 69 9.80 2.93 -7.96
CA ASP A 69 9.25 2.06 -8.99
C ASP A 69 9.08 0.63 -8.48
N TYR A 70 8.04 -0.07 -8.93
CA TYR A 70 7.64 -1.33 -8.32
C TYR A 70 6.86 -2.24 -9.28
N TRP A 71 6.73 -3.50 -8.87
CA TRP A 71 5.87 -4.48 -9.52
C TRP A 71 4.76 -4.96 -8.57
N PRO A 72 3.52 -4.45 -8.69
CA PRO A 72 2.38 -4.98 -7.94
C PRO A 72 1.92 -6.30 -8.57
N LEU A 73 1.83 -7.37 -7.78
CA LEU A 73 1.33 -8.66 -8.25
C LEU A 73 -0.19 -8.65 -8.43
N ASN A 74 -0.70 -9.59 -9.23
CA ASN A 74 -2.13 -9.82 -9.43
C ASN A 74 -2.96 -10.02 -8.15
N THR A 75 -2.32 -10.40 -7.04
CA THR A 75 -2.89 -10.53 -5.69
C THR A 75 -3.09 -9.20 -4.99
N THR A 76 -2.75 -8.08 -5.64
CA THR A 76 -2.87 -6.71 -5.11
C THR A 76 -3.79 -5.85 -5.96
N LEU A 77 -4.25 -4.76 -5.35
CA LEU A 77 -4.66 -3.54 -6.05
C LEU A 77 -3.61 -2.46 -5.78
N TYR A 78 -3.33 -1.61 -6.75
CA TYR A 78 -2.51 -0.42 -6.57
C TYR A 78 -3.26 0.83 -7.03
N VAL A 79 -2.89 1.99 -6.48
CA VAL A 79 -3.42 3.28 -6.93
C VAL A 79 -2.74 3.65 -8.25
N SER A 80 -3.49 3.62 -9.35
CA SER A 80 -2.98 3.99 -10.68
C SER A 80 -3.16 5.46 -11.02
N ASP A 81 -4.03 6.16 -10.28
CA ASP A 81 -4.26 7.59 -10.42
C ASP A 81 -4.71 8.16 -9.06
N PHE A 82 -4.01 9.18 -8.58
CA PHE A 82 -4.28 9.85 -7.32
C PHE A 82 -5.24 11.04 -7.44
N LYS A 83 -5.62 11.43 -8.66
CA LYS A 83 -6.58 12.52 -8.95
C LYS A 83 -6.29 13.82 -8.20
N GLY A 84 -5.00 14.16 -8.08
CA GLY A 84 -4.52 15.35 -7.39
C GLY A 84 -4.36 15.23 -5.88
N ASN A 85 -4.63 14.07 -5.28
CA ASN A 85 -4.38 13.81 -3.87
C ASN A 85 -2.93 13.42 -3.58
N TYR A 86 -2.45 13.70 -2.37
CA TYR A 86 -1.09 13.39 -1.96
C TYR A 86 -0.91 11.88 -1.68
N PRO A 87 0.01 11.18 -2.37
CA PRO A 87 0.14 9.72 -2.28
C PRO A 87 0.31 9.18 -0.85
N HIS A 88 1.17 9.82 -0.06
CA HIS A 88 1.43 9.39 1.31
C HIS A 88 0.21 9.63 2.23
N PHE A 89 -0.62 10.63 1.95
CA PHE A 89 -1.92 10.77 2.63
C PHE A 89 -2.89 9.65 2.22
N ILE A 90 -2.95 9.31 0.93
CA ILE A 90 -3.79 8.21 0.43
C ILE A 90 -3.40 6.88 1.07
N TYR A 91 -2.10 6.62 1.29
CA TYR A 91 -1.64 5.47 2.05
C TYR A 91 -2.32 5.38 3.43
N TYR A 92 -2.32 6.46 4.21
CA TYR A 92 -2.97 6.49 5.51
C TYR A 92 -4.50 6.40 5.42
N LEU A 93 -5.11 7.08 4.45
CA LEU A 93 -6.54 7.01 4.22
C LEU A 93 -6.99 5.56 3.95
N LEU A 94 -6.29 4.84 3.07
CA LEU A 94 -6.63 3.45 2.75
C LEU A 94 -6.49 2.52 3.97
N LYS A 95 -5.63 2.82 4.93
CA LYS A 95 -5.53 2.10 6.21
C LYS A 95 -6.75 2.28 7.11
N THR A 96 -7.57 3.31 6.88
CA THR A 96 -8.81 3.55 7.66
C THR A 96 -10.04 2.82 7.10
N ILE A 97 -9.94 2.27 5.89
CA ILE A 97 -11.07 1.59 5.25
C ILE A 97 -11.26 0.21 5.89
N ASN A 98 -12.51 -0.10 6.27
CA ASN A 98 -12.85 -1.47 6.64
C ASN A 98 -13.03 -2.34 5.37
N TRP A 99 -11.93 -2.92 4.91
CA TRP A 99 -11.86 -3.71 3.67
C TRP A 99 -12.76 -4.95 3.66
N SER A 100 -13.11 -5.49 4.82
CA SER A 100 -14.02 -6.65 4.93
C SER A 100 -15.42 -6.37 4.34
N ASN A 101 -15.86 -5.11 4.37
CA ASN A 101 -17.15 -4.70 3.79
C ASN A 101 -17.18 -4.78 2.25
N TYR A 102 -16.03 -5.00 1.60
CA TYR A 102 -15.88 -4.98 0.14
C TYR A 102 -15.39 -6.31 -0.43
N THR A 103 -15.42 -7.38 0.37
CA THR A 103 -15.04 -8.73 -0.09
C THR A 103 -16.13 -9.39 -0.93
N THR A 104 -15.72 -10.28 -1.84
CA THR A 104 -16.63 -11.16 -2.59
C THR A 104 -17.08 -12.35 -1.74
N ALA A 105 -18.31 -12.81 -1.94
CA ALA A 105 -18.86 -14.02 -1.32
C ALA A 105 -18.36 -15.31 -2.03
N SER A 106 -17.04 -15.49 -2.09
CA SER A 106 -16.38 -16.64 -2.72
C SER A 106 -15.57 -17.45 -1.70
N ALA A 107 -15.30 -18.72 -2.00
CA ALA A 107 -14.51 -19.61 -1.13
C ALA A 107 -13.11 -19.06 -0.80
N VAL A 108 -12.52 -18.30 -1.73
CA VAL A 108 -11.37 -17.43 -1.46
C VAL A 108 -11.88 -16.00 -1.52
N PRO A 109 -12.00 -15.28 -0.39
CA PRO A 109 -12.47 -13.91 -0.40
C PRO A 109 -11.44 -13.03 -1.12
N GLY A 110 -11.94 -12.07 -1.90
CA GLY A 110 -11.09 -11.04 -2.48
C GLY A 110 -11.82 -9.72 -2.59
N ILE A 111 -11.06 -8.64 -2.75
CA ILE A 111 -11.65 -7.31 -2.87
C ILE A 111 -12.35 -7.16 -4.22
N ASN A 112 -13.65 -6.86 -4.16
CA ASN A 112 -14.40 -6.39 -5.31
C ASN A 112 -14.04 -4.92 -5.55
N ARG A 113 -13.12 -4.72 -6.50
CA ARG A 113 -12.67 -3.39 -6.92
C ARG A 113 -13.86 -2.47 -7.21
N ASN A 114 -14.87 -2.93 -7.95
CA ASN A 114 -15.98 -2.08 -8.35
C ASN A 114 -16.83 -1.64 -7.14
N HIS A 115 -16.89 -2.45 -6.07
CA HIS A 115 -17.61 -2.09 -4.85
C HIS A 115 -16.83 -1.10 -3.99
N VAL A 116 -15.53 -1.32 -3.78
CA VAL A 116 -14.73 -0.44 -2.91
C VAL A 116 -14.62 1.00 -3.45
N HIS A 117 -14.74 1.19 -4.78
CA HIS A 117 -14.80 2.54 -5.36
C HIS A 117 -16.04 3.34 -4.90
N TYR A 118 -17.09 2.71 -4.39
CA TYR A 118 -18.25 3.39 -3.81
C TYR A 118 -18.13 3.65 -2.30
N CYS A 119 -17.01 3.26 -1.66
CA CYS A 119 -16.73 3.61 -0.28
C CYS A 119 -16.79 5.13 -0.09
N VAL A 120 -17.60 5.60 0.84
CA VAL A 120 -17.69 7.03 1.17
C VAL A 120 -16.55 7.38 2.11
N ILE A 121 -15.77 8.38 1.71
CA ILE A 121 -14.59 8.86 2.42
C ILE A 121 -14.67 10.38 2.59
N ASN A 122 -13.83 10.92 3.47
CA ASN A 122 -13.64 12.36 3.62
C ASN A 122 -12.21 12.72 3.19
N ILE A 123 -12.10 13.66 2.25
CA ILE A 123 -10.84 14.16 1.73
C ILE A 123 -10.68 15.63 2.15
N PRO A 124 -9.57 16.02 2.77
CA PRO A 124 -9.29 17.43 3.05
C PRO A 124 -8.58 18.11 1.88
N ASP A 125 -8.46 19.43 1.93
CA ASP A 125 -7.61 20.20 1.00
C ASP A 125 -6.16 19.69 0.98
N ILE A 126 -5.47 19.88 -0.15
CA ILE A 126 -4.11 19.33 -0.38
C ILE A 126 -3.10 19.78 0.68
N THR A 127 -3.21 21.02 1.17
CA THR A 127 -2.32 21.54 2.22
C THR A 127 -2.48 20.75 3.52
N THR A 128 -3.72 20.41 3.86
CA THR A 128 -4.04 19.58 5.02
C THR A 128 -3.58 18.13 4.83
N GLN A 129 -3.72 17.56 3.62
CA GLN A 129 -3.20 16.21 3.32
C GLN A 129 -1.69 16.11 3.59
N HIS A 130 -0.91 17.09 3.14
CA HIS A 130 0.53 17.16 3.41
C HIS A 130 0.84 17.23 4.91
N LYS A 131 0.11 18.04 5.69
CA LYS A 131 0.30 18.14 7.14
C LYS A 131 0.03 16.82 7.85
N ILE A 132 -1.07 16.14 7.50
CA ILE A 132 -1.43 14.83 8.07
C ILE A 132 -0.34 13.81 7.75
N ALA A 133 0.03 13.68 6.48
CA ALA A 133 1.04 12.72 6.04
C ALA A 133 2.42 13.01 6.64
N TYR A 134 2.78 14.28 6.85
CA TYR A 134 4.03 14.65 7.50
C TYR A 134 4.08 14.20 8.97
N VAL A 135 3.01 14.45 9.73
CA VAL A 135 2.94 14.07 11.14
C VAL A 135 2.98 12.54 11.27
N LEU A 136 2.11 11.83 10.55
CA LEU A 136 2.05 10.37 10.59
C LEU A 136 3.36 9.72 10.10
N GLY A 137 3.92 10.23 8.99
CA GLY A 137 5.19 9.74 8.45
C GLY A 137 6.39 10.00 9.36
N THR A 138 6.30 10.99 10.26
CA THR A 138 7.33 11.20 11.29
C THR A 138 7.28 10.10 12.34
N TYR A 139 6.09 9.68 12.77
CA TYR A 139 5.95 8.56 13.70
C TYR A 139 6.32 7.22 13.06
N ASP A 140 5.94 6.96 11.81
CA ASP A 140 6.33 5.74 11.12
C ASP A 140 7.86 5.61 11.01
N ARG A 141 8.57 6.68 10.64
CA ARG A 141 10.05 6.69 10.63
C ARG A 141 10.65 6.42 12.01
N GLN A 142 10.02 6.93 13.08
CA GLN A 142 10.47 6.67 14.44
C GLN A 142 10.26 5.20 14.83
N ILE A 143 9.10 4.62 14.48
CA ILE A 143 8.80 3.20 14.68
C ILE A 143 9.81 2.32 13.94
N ASP A 144 10.12 2.64 12.68
CA ASP A 144 11.09 1.90 11.88
C ASP A 144 12.50 1.95 12.50
N CYS A 145 12.94 3.12 12.97
CA CYS A 145 14.23 3.27 13.65
C CYS A 145 14.30 2.44 14.94
N LEU A 146 13.22 2.40 15.72
CA LEU A 146 13.14 1.61 16.94
C LEU A 146 13.17 0.11 16.64
N ASN A 147 12.42 -0.33 15.62
CA ASN A 147 12.40 -1.73 15.19
C ASN A 147 13.78 -2.19 14.71
N GLN A 148 14.49 -1.35 13.94
CA GLN A 148 15.86 -1.65 13.51
C GLN A 148 16.81 -1.77 14.70
N THR A 149 16.71 -0.85 15.66
CA THR A 149 17.54 -0.88 16.88
C THR A 149 17.29 -2.15 17.69
N ASN A 150 16.02 -2.52 17.89
CA ASN A 150 15.66 -3.76 18.59
C ASN A 150 16.20 -5.00 17.86
N GLY A 151 16.12 -5.04 16.53
CA GLY A 151 16.70 -6.12 15.72
C GLY A 151 18.21 -6.26 15.96
N HIS A 152 18.97 -5.16 15.88
CA HIS A 152 20.41 -5.18 16.13
C HIS A 152 20.75 -5.62 17.57
N LEU A 153 19.96 -5.21 18.56
CA LEU A 153 20.18 -5.61 19.95
C LEU A 153 19.98 -7.12 20.14
N LEU A 154 18.91 -7.68 19.56
CA LEU A 154 18.63 -9.12 19.62
C LEU A 154 19.76 -9.95 19.00
N GLU A 155 20.28 -9.54 17.84
CA GLU A 155 21.42 -10.21 17.20
C GLU A 155 22.67 -10.20 18.11
N ARG A 156 22.96 -9.08 18.77
CA ARG A 156 24.10 -8.98 19.69
C ARG A 156 23.94 -9.84 20.93
N PHE A 157 22.72 -9.97 21.47
CA PHE A 157 22.46 -10.85 22.61
C PHE A 157 22.62 -12.33 22.24
N VAL A 158 22.14 -12.73 21.05
CA VAL A 158 22.29 -14.11 20.57
C VAL A 158 23.75 -14.47 20.30
N LEU A 159 24.56 -13.53 19.79
CA LEU A 159 25.99 -13.75 19.55
C LEU A 159 26.84 -13.74 20.83
N ALA A 160 26.32 -13.21 21.93
CA ALA A 160 27.00 -13.12 23.22
C ALA A 160 26.64 -14.27 24.20
N ALA A 161 25.71 -15.14 23.81
CA ALA A 161 25.26 -16.32 24.56
C ALA A 161 25.86 -17.61 23.96
#